data_AF-A0A654FKS3-F1
#
_entry.id   AF-A0A654FKS3-F1
#
_cell.length_a   1.000
_cell.length_b   1.000
_cell.length_c   1.000
_cell.angle_alpha   90.00
_cell.angle_beta   90.00
_cell.angle_gamma   90.00
#
_symmetry.space_group_name_H-M   'P 1'
#
loop_
_entity.id
_entity.type
_entity.pdbx_description
1 polymer ?
#
loop_
_entity_poly.entity_id
_entity_poly.type
_entity_poly.pdbx_seq_one_letter_code
_entity_poly.pdbx_strand_id
1 'polypeptide(L)'
;MQYKINSHTEYRINSQGVNFKPQILVVTRLITYVKNTKCNQELESIFGTKYSNILRIPFETENEIVRRWVSRFDIYPYLKRFTKVKTIPILSDIPRPPPPPPPKPLVKPSASKGSKRTQSLLSFRLFCA
;
A
#
# COMPACT_ATOMS: atom_id res chain seq x y z
N MET A 1 12.21 16.62 -19.69
CA MET A 1 11.07 16.22 -18.81
C MET A 1 11.51 15.34 -17.64
N GLN A 2 12.27 14.25 -17.86
CA GLN A 2 12.64 13.27 -16.81
C GLN A 2 13.32 13.84 -15.55
N TYR A 3 14.22 14.82 -15.71
CA TYR A 3 15.01 15.37 -14.60
C TYR A 3 14.22 16.23 -13.61
N LYS A 4 13.13 16.87 -14.08
CA LYS A 4 12.44 17.92 -13.31
C LYS A 4 11.57 17.36 -12.18
N ILE A 5 11.09 16.13 -12.32
CA ILE A 5 10.21 15.49 -11.32
C ILE A 5 11.01 15.08 -10.07
N ASN A 6 12.22 14.53 -10.25
CA ASN A 6 13.06 14.07 -9.15
C ASN A 6 13.53 15.23 -8.25
N SER A 7 14.11 16.28 -8.85
CA SER A 7 14.64 17.42 -8.09
C SER A 7 13.55 18.17 -7.32
N HIS A 8 12.36 18.31 -7.89
CA HIS A 8 11.24 18.95 -7.22
C HIS A 8 10.71 18.11 -6.05
N THR A 9 10.66 16.78 -6.21
CA THR A 9 10.18 15.88 -5.15
C THR A 9 11.12 15.89 -3.95
N GLU A 10 12.43 15.82 -4.18
CA GLU A 10 13.44 15.93 -3.12
C GLU A 10 13.34 17.28 -2.38
N TYR A 11 13.20 18.39 -3.12
CA TYR A 11 13.03 19.72 -2.54
C TYR A 11 11.81 19.79 -1.61
N ARG A 12 10.66 19.25 -2.03
CA ARG A 12 9.43 19.28 -1.24
C ARG A 12 9.53 18.44 0.03
N ILE A 13 10.14 17.26 -0.03
CA ILE A 13 10.33 16.39 1.13
C ILE A 13 11.21 17.09 2.17
N ASN A 14 12.33 17.67 1.71
CA ASN A 14 13.24 18.41 2.58
C ASN A 14 12.56 19.63 3.22
N SER A 15 11.72 20.37 2.47
CA SER A 15 10.99 21.53 3.01
C SER A 15 9.95 21.17 4.09
N GLN A 16 9.47 19.92 4.11
CA GLN A 16 8.49 19.45 5.08
C GLN A 16 9.16 18.83 6.33
N GLY A 17 10.50 18.74 6.36
CA GLY A 17 11.24 18.14 7.46
C GLY A 17 11.03 16.64 7.62
N VAL A 18 10.48 15.96 6.60
CA VAL A 18 10.23 14.51 6.63
C VAL A 18 11.46 13.80 6.08
N ASN A 19 12.07 12.91 6.85
CA ASN A 19 13.24 12.15 6.44
C ASN A 19 12.83 10.81 5.80
N PHE A 20 12.40 10.84 4.54
CA PHE A 20 12.23 9.63 3.73
C PHE A 20 12.85 9.80 2.35
N LYS A 21 13.36 8.70 1.79
CA LYS A 21 13.91 8.69 0.43
C LYS A 21 12.75 8.41 -0.55
N PRO A 22 12.49 9.28 -1.53
CA PRO A 22 11.48 8.97 -2.54
C PRO A 22 11.93 7.76 -3.35
N GLN A 23 10.98 7.04 -3.92
CA GLN A 23 11.25 5.98 -4.89
C GLN A 23 10.23 6.10 -6.01
N ILE A 24 10.70 6.36 -7.23
CA ILE A 24 9.86 6.55 -8.40
C ILE A 24 10.04 5.34 -9.31
N LEU A 25 8.92 4.73 -9.67
CA LEU A 25 8.91 3.57 -10.53
C LEU A 25 8.15 3.86 -11.82
N VAL A 26 8.85 3.75 -12.95
CA VAL A 26 8.24 3.82 -14.28
C VAL A 26 7.95 2.41 -14.75
N VAL A 27 6.68 2.03 -14.70
CA VAL A 27 6.25 0.70 -15.13
C VAL A 27 5.99 0.69 -16.62
N THR A 28 6.65 -0.22 -17.33
CA THR A 28 6.55 -0.38 -18.78
C THR A 28 6.48 -1.85 -19.17
N ARG A 29 6.30 -2.12 -20.45
CA ARG A 29 6.26 -3.47 -20.99
C ARG A 29 7.67 -4.02 -21.21
N LEU A 30 7.92 -5.26 -20.77
CA LEU A 30 9.09 -6.05 -21.12
C LEU A 30 8.94 -6.64 -22.53
N ILE A 31 9.93 -6.42 -23.39
CA ILE A 31 9.95 -6.97 -24.75
C ILE A 31 11.22 -7.79 -24.93
N THR A 32 11.07 -9.12 -24.95
CA THR A 32 12.20 -10.06 -24.88
C THR A 32 12.96 -10.21 -26.20
N TYR A 33 12.31 -9.96 -27.35
CA TYR A 33 12.89 -10.21 -28.68
C TYR A 33 13.52 -8.97 -29.34
N VAL A 34 13.85 -7.93 -28.57
CA VAL A 34 14.49 -6.72 -29.13
C VAL A 34 16.00 -6.85 -29.00
N LYS A 35 16.71 -6.80 -30.13
CA LYS A 35 18.17 -6.69 -30.16
C LYS A 35 18.58 -5.22 -30.05
N ASN A 36 19.71 -4.93 -29.43
CA ASN A 36 20.33 -3.59 -29.34
C ASN A 36 19.56 -2.54 -28.50
N THR A 37 18.61 -2.95 -27.66
CA THR A 37 17.98 -2.07 -26.67
C THR A 37 17.99 -2.73 -25.30
N LYS A 38 17.86 -1.92 -24.24
CA LYS A 38 17.71 -2.43 -22.87
C LYS A 38 16.29 -2.89 -22.54
N CYS A 39 15.37 -2.90 -23.52
CA CYS A 39 13.95 -3.24 -23.32
C CYS A 39 13.70 -4.68 -22.85
N ASN A 40 14.72 -5.53 -22.90
CA ASN A 40 14.74 -6.89 -22.38
C ASN A 40 15.21 -6.98 -20.92
N GLN A 41 15.62 -5.88 -20.28
CA GLN A 41 16.01 -5.83 -18.88
C GLN A 41 14.81 -5.47 -18.01
N GLU A 42 14.50 -6.32 -17.03
CA GLU A 42 13.36 -6.14 -16.12
C GLU A 42 13.50 -4.90 -15.23
N LEU A 43 14.70 -4.62 -14.72
CA LEU A 43 14.96 -3.45 -13.89
C LEU A 43 16.11 -2.63 -14.49
N GLU A 44 15.86 -1.34 -14.69
CA GLU A 44 16.85 -0.40 -15.21
C GLU A 44 16.79 0.93 -14.45
N SER A 45 17.93 1.44 -14.00
CA SER A 45 18.00 2.76 -13.40
C SER A 45 17.96 3.86 -14.46
N ILE A 46 17.20 4.92 -14.19
CA ILE A 46 17.08 6.05 -15.10
C ILE A 46 18.34 6.92 -14.99
N PHE A 47 19.01 7.15 -16.12
CA PHE A 47 20.22 7.96 -16.17
C PHE A 47 19.97 9.37 -15.60
N GLY A 48 20.89 9.81 -14.74
CA GLY A 48 20.86 11.15 -14.15
C GLY A 48 19.82 11.32 -13.03
N THR A 49 19.32 10.24 -12.46
CA THR A 49 18.40 10.25 -11.30
C THR A 49 18.90 9.29 -10.22
N LYS A 50 18.67 9.62 -8.94
CA LYS A 50 19.12 8.78 -7.81
C LYS A 50 18.06 7.76 -7.36
N TYR A 51 16.79 8.10 -7.56
CA TYR A 51 15.66 7.39 -6.96
C TYR A 51 14.62 6.90 -7.98
N SER A 52 14.93 6.96 -9.27
CA SER A 52 14.02 6.50 -10.33
C SER A 52 14.54 5.27 -11.04
N ASN A 53 13.68 4.26 -11.12
CA ASN A 53 13.93 3.04 -11.87
C ASN A 53 12.79 2.78 -12.86
N ILE A 54 13.10 2.06 -13.92
CA ILE A 54 12.16 1.50 -14.89
C ILE A 54 11.97 0.04 -14.52
N LEU A 55 10.73 -0.35 -14.24
CA LEU A 55 10.34 -1.75 -14.12
C LEU A 55 9.62 -2.17 -15.40
N ARG A 56 10.14 -3.20 -16.04
CA ARG A 56 9.56 -3.78 -17.25
C ARG A 56 8.89 -5.09 -16.90
N ILE A 57 7.62 -5.20 -17.25
CA ILE A 57 6.80 -6.38 -16.96
C ILE A 57 6.29 -6.98 -18.27
N PRO A 58 6.40 -8.30 -18.48
CA PRO A 58 5.88 -8.93 -19.69
C PRO A 58 4.35 -8.80 -19.79
N PHE A 59 3.84 -8.80 -21.01
CA PHE A 59 2.42 -9.06 -21.24
C PHE A 59 2.18 -10.56 -21.25
N GLU A 60 1.11 -10.97 -20.60
CA GLU A 60 0.75 -12.36 -20.45
C GLU A 60 -0.67 -12.58 -20.96
N THR A 61 -0.85 -13.68 -21.69
CA THR A 61 -2.14 -14.27 -22.02
C THR A 61 -2.45 -15.35 -20.96
N GLU A 62 -3.45 -16.20 -21.18
CA GLU A 62 -3.73 -17.34 -20.30
C GLU A 62 -2.58 -18.33 -20.20
N ASN A 63 -1.91 -18.57 -21.32
CA ASN A 63 -0.97 -19.70 -21.43
C ASN A 63 0.46 -19.28 -21.77
N GLU A 64 0.70 -18.01 -22.12
CA GLU A 64 1.99 -17.57 -22.67
C GLU A 64 2.33 -16.10 -22.41
N ILE A 65 3.63 -15.82 -22.45
CA ILE A 65 4.19 -14.46 -22.44
C ILE A 65 4.29 -13.94 -23.88
N VAL A 66 3.74 -12.75 -24.12
CA VAL A 66 3.78 -12.08 -25.42
C VAL A 66 5.13 -11.43 -25.66
N ARG A 67 5.98 -12.10 -26.43
CA ARG A 67 7.37 -11.68 -26.72
C ARG A 67 7.52 -10.61 -27.81
N ARG A 68 6.57 -10.56 -28.75
CA ARG A 68 6.58 -9.65 -29.91
C ARG A 68 6.12 -8.24 -29.55
N TRP A 69 6.52 -7.22 -30.32
CA TRP A 69 5.94 -5.88 -30.17
C TRP A 69 4.41 -5.90 -30.46
N VAL A 70 3.65 -5.12 -29.70
CA VAL A 70 2.18 -5.00 -29.83
C VAL A 70 1.87 -3.53 -29.98
N SER A 71 0.98 -3.21 -30.92
CA SER A 71 0.52 -1.85 -31.15
C SER A 71 -0.15 -1.27 -29.92
N ARG A 72 -0.08 0.05 -29.76
CA ARG A 72 -0.81 0.76 -28.70
C ARG A 72 -2.32 0.61 -28.84
N PHE A 73 -2.82 0.33 -30.05
CA PHE A 73 -4.24 0.10 -30.30
C PHE A 73 -4.69 -1.33 -29.92
N ASP A 74 -3.78 -2.30 -29.84
CA ASP A 74 -4.08 -3.72 -29.60
C ASP A 74 -3.76 -4.16 -28.15
N ILE A 75 -3.44 -3.20 -27.27
CA ILE A 75 -2.94 -3.48 -25.92
C ILE A 75 -4.04 -3.91 -24.93
N TYR A 76 -5.29 -3.53 -25.19
CA TYR A 76 -6.42 -3.64 -24.26
C TYR A 76 -6.62 -5.04 -23.66
N PRO A 77 -6.49 -6.16 -24.40
CA PRO A 77 -6.67 -7.51 -23.84
C PRO A 77 -5.69 -7.83 -22.69
N TYR A 78 -4.50 -7.22 -22.69
CA TYR A 78 -3.43 -7.52 -21.73
C TYR A 78 -3.50 -6.68 -20.46
N LEU A 79 -4.20 -5.54 -20.48
CA LEU A 79 -4.21 -4.57 -19.38
C LEU A 79 -4.72 -5.17 -18.06
N LYS A 80 -5.77 -6.00 -18.12
CA LYS A 80 -6.34 -6.65 -16.94
C LYS A 80 -5.34 -7.54 -16.19
N ARG A 81 -4.44 -8.21 -16.92
CA ARG A 81 -3.38 -9.06 -16.33
C ARG A 81 -2.19 -8.21 -15.92
N PHE A 82 -1.84 -7.21 -16.73
CA PHE A 82 -0.78 -6.26 -16.44
C PHE A 82 -0.99 -5.50 -15.12
N THR A 83 -2.23 -5.15 -14.77
CA THR A 83 -2.54 -4.51 -13.48
C THR A 83 -2.50 -5.47 -12.28
N LYS A 84 -2.56 -6.79 -12.51
CA LYS A 84 -2.55 -7.81 -11.47
C LYS A 84 -1.14 -8.20 -11.03
N VAL A 85 -0.10 -7.49 -11.47
CA VAL A 85 1.28 -7.78 -11.11
C VAL A 85 1.46 -7.51 -9.62
N LYS A 86 1.44 -8.60 -8.85
CA LYS A 86 1.36 -8.59 -7.38
C LYS A 86 2.70 -8.40 -6.68
N THR A 87 3.82 -8.53 -7.41
CA THR A 87 5.14 -8.50 -6.80
C THR A 87 6.03 -7.60 -7.63
N ILE A 88 6.00 -6.31 -7.33
CA ILE A 88 7.08 -5.39 -7.68
C ILE A 88 8.28 -5.88 -6.85
N PRO A 89 9.36 -6.43 -7.43
CA PRO A 89 10.48 -7.01 -6.68
C PRO A 89 11.09 -6.05 -5.66
N ILE A 90 10.94 -4.75 -5.91
CA ILE A 90 11.38 -3.63 -5.08
C ILE A 90 10.57 -3.46 -3.78
N LEU A 91 9.41 -4.12 -3.63
CA LEU A 91 8.64 -4.14 -2.38
C LEU A 91 9.33 -4.95 -1.26
N SER A 92 10.35 -5.77 -1.56
CA SER A 92 11.11 -6.47 -0.53
C SER A 92 11.83 -5.51 0.42
N ASP A 93 12.21 -4.33 -0.09
CA ASP A 93 13.01 -3.36 0.64
C ASP A 93 12.15 -2.31 1.37
N ILE A 94 10.84 -2.32 1.13
CA ILE A 94 9.89 -1.44 1.81
C ILE A 94 9.46 -2.15 3.10
N PRO A 95 9.76 -1.59 4.30
CA PRO A 95 9.31 -2.16 5.56
C PRO A 95 7.79 -2.28 5.54
N ARG A 96 7.27 -3.50 5.65
CA ARG A 96 5.82 -3.68 5.84
C ARG A 96 5.43 -3.05 7.18
N PRO A 97 4.32 -2.29 7.25
CA PRO A 97 3.81 -1.87 8.54
C PRO A 97 3.61 -3.11 9.41
N PRO A 98 4.01 -3.06 10.70
CA PRO A 98 3.84 -4.21 11.58
C PRO A 98 2.37 -4.63 11.59
N PRO A 99 2.06 -5.94 11.60
CA PRO A 99 0.69 -6.40 11.70
C PRO A 99 0.06 -5.76 12.95
N PRO A 100 -1.19 -5.27 12.87
CA PRO A 100 -1.85 -4.69 14.01
C PRO A 100 -1.83 -5.71 15.16
N PRO A 101 -1.50 -5.28 16.39
CA PRO A 101 -1.49 -6.18 17.52
C PRO A 101 -2.86 -6.84 17.66
N PRO A 102 -2.92 -8.13 18.04
CA PRO A 102 -4.19 -8.81 18.23
C PRO A 102 -5.05 -7.98 19.19
N PRO A 103 -6.36 -7.81 18.89
CA PRO A 103 -7.24 -7.05 19.76
C PRO A 103 -7.17 -7.63 21.17
N LYS A 104 -6.91 -6.76 22.17
CA LYS A 104 -6.87 -7.18 23.57
C LYS A 104 -8.19 -7.91 23.88
N PRO A 105 -8.15 -9.05 24.60
CA PRO A 105 -9.35 -9.74 25.02
C PRO A 105 -10.29 -8.73 25.70
N LEU A 106 -11.51 -8.60 25.19
CA LEU A 106 -12.52 -7.75 25.79
C LEU A 106 -12.80 -8.28 27.19
N VAL A 107 -12.30 -7.59 28.21
CA VAL A 107 -12.67 -7.87 29.60
C VAL A 107 -14.16 -7.52 29.73
N LYS A 108 -15.00 -8.55 29.78
CA LYS A 108 -16.44 -8.38 30.01
C LYS A 108 -16.60 -7.70 31.39
N PRO A 109 -17.41 -6.64 31.52
CA PRO A 109 -17.64 -6.02 32.81
C PRO A 109 -18.18 -7.06 33.79
N SER A 110 -17.45 -7.28 34.88
CA SER A 110 -17.93 -8.07 36.01
C SER A 110 -19.15 -7.38 36.60
N ALA A 111 -20.23 -8.15 36.75
CA ALA A 111 -21.51 -7.66 37.25
C ALA A 111 -21.33 -6.90 38.58
N SER A 112 -21.68 -5.61 38.58
CA SER A 112 -21.83 -4.84 39.81
C SER A 112 -22.98 -5.44 40.63
N LYS A 113 -22.68 -6.06 41.76
CA LYS A 113 -23.71 -6.51 42.71
C LYS A 113 -24.43 -5.26 43.24
N GLY A 114 -25.72 -5.16 42.95
CA GLY A 114 -26.58 -4.06 43.37
C GLY A 114 -26.61 -3.87 44.89
N SER A 115 -26.50 -2.62 45.30
CA SER A 115 -26.69 -2.16 46.67
C SER A 115 -28.14 -2.43 47.11
N LYS A 116 -28.33 -3.28 48.13
CA LYS A 116 -29.65 -3.52 48.72
C LYS A 116 -30.04 -2.32 49.56
N ARG A 117 -31.08 -1.61 49.11
CA ARG A 117 -31.71 -0.49 49.80
C ARG A 117 -32.45 -1.02 51.04
N THR A 118 -31.92 -0.76 52.23
CA THR A 118 -32.57 -1.07 53.51
C THR A 118 -33.77 -0.13 53.69
N GLN A 119 -35.00 -0.66 53.66
CA GLN A 119 -36.16 0.11 54.13
C GLN A 119 -36.22 0.00 55.65
N SER A 120 -35.88 1.07 56.35
CA SER A 120 -36.17 1.22 57.77
C SER A 120 -37.67 1.48 57.93
N LEU A 121 -38.41 0.48 58.44
CA LEU A 121 -39.73 0.66 59.04
C LEU A 121 -39.54 1.40 60.37
N LEU A 122 -39.60 2.73 60.32
CA LEU A 122 -39.66 3.59 61.50
C LEU A 122 -40.85 4.53 61.36
N SER A 123 -41.91 4.14 62.09
CA SER A 123 -42.89 4.97 62.78
C SER A 123 -43.37 6.25 62.09
N PHE A 124 -44.56 6.17 61.48
CA PHE A 124 -45.48 7.31 61.42
C PHE A 124 -46.86 6.84 61.93
N ARG A 125 -46.98 6.72 63.25
CA ARG A 125 -48.26 6.94 63.93
C ARG A 125 -48.15 8.26 64.68
N LEU A 126 -48.86 9.26 64.17
CA LEU A 126 -49.68 10.24 64.89
C LEU A 126 -50.07 11.31 63.87
N PHE A 127 -51.33 11.30 63.40
CA PHE A 127 -52.15 12.50 63.23
C PHE A 127 -53.60 12.11 62.91
N CYS A 128 -54.52 12.79 63.60
CA CYS A 128 -55.99 12.86 63.48
C CYS A 128 -56.80 11.72 64.13
N ALA A 129 -57.91 11.97 64.82
CA ALA A 129 -58.51 13.10 65.54
C ALA A 129 -59.73 12.50 66.28
#